data_AF-A0A7J4TJI3-F1
#
_entry.id   AF-A0A7J4TJI3-F1
#
_cell.length_a   1.000
_cell.length_b   1.000
_cell.length_c   1.000
_cell.angle_alpha   90.00
_cell.angle_beta   90.00
_cell.angle_gamma   90.00
#
_symmetry.space_group_name_H-M   'P 1'
#
loop_
_entity.id
_entity.type
_entity.pdbx_description
1 polymer ?
#
loop_
_entity_poly.entity_id
_entity_poly.type
_entity_poly.pdbx_seq_one_letter_code
_entity_poly.pdbx_strand_id
1 'polypeptide(L)'
;MEKTEGVALITGEPKKAIIKLSGPLIVAMILMSAYNLVDAIWVSGLGGNALAAVGFVTPLFMILVGLSNGIGAGATSAISRCIGARNTEGVNNTAMHTLVITIIISMILTVLLEIFLEPLIMILGAGNTIDLAVAYGRVTFAGTILMLFTGAAYGILRSEGDTKRTMHAMIISSVVNMVLDPILIYLAGWGIAGAAWATLISQAMVAVIILYWFLKKKDTFATLSWKYFKPDLKVSKSILGVGLPASAEFLVMSAVTAILNVILVKVAGTDAVAVYSAGWRVVMMAIIPMAAVGTAVVTVSGVAYGARKYKNLRIAHNYSIKVGAVVAIITSIITYVFAPQISKIFAYSPETAYLAPTIAAFLQVMCFFYIFVPPGLMSSSIFQGVGKGITSLIFTLLRQLLFVAIFAYILAITLNFGQQGVWWGIVAGDIAGSAVAYTWARLYISRIQKQL
;
A
#
# COMPACT_ATOMS: atom_id res chain seq x y z
N MET A 1 30.13 -3.66 14.71
CA MET A 1 29.56 -2.95 13.55
C MET A 1 29.19 -1.56 13.99
N GLU A 2 29.80 -0.54 13.40
CA GLU A 2 29.30 0.83 13.55
C GLU A 2 27.84 0.90 13.09
N LYS A 3 27.03 1.66 13.82
CA LYS A 3 25.62 1.83 13.46
C LYS A 3 25.55 2.68 12.20
N THR A 4 24.85 2.21 11.18
CA THR A 4 24.49 3.06 10.02
C THR A 4 23.68 4.27 10.50
N GLU A 5 23.67 5.36 9.72
CA GLU A 5 22.89 6.56 10.05
C GLU A 5 21.40 6.22 10.28
N GLY A 6 20.85 5.33 9.45
CA GLY A 6 19.47 4.83 9.57
C GLY A 6 19.22 4.12 10.91
N VAL A 7 20.10 3.20 11.31
CA VAL A 7 19.95 2.47 12.58
C VAL A 7 20.13 3.41 13.76
N ALA A 8 21.05 4.36 13.70
CA ALA A 8 21.22 5.39 14.71
C ALA A 8 19.95 6.25 14.87
N LEU A 9 19.30 6.61 13.75
CA LEU A 9 18.05 7.37 13.73
C LEU A 9 16.90 6.61 14.40
N ILE A 10 16.64 5.36 14.00
CA ILE A 10 15.48 4.58 14.50
C ILE A 10 15.66 4.07 15.92
N THR A 11 16.90 3.93 16.39
CA THR A 11 17.20 3.57 17.80
C THR A 11 17.29 4.77 18.75
N GLY A 12 17.27 5.99 18.20
CA GLY A 12 17.31 7.26 18.92
C GLY A 12 15.93 7.76 19.36
N GLU A 13 15.67 9.06 19.15
CA GLU A 13 14.41 9.70 19.53
C GLU A 13 13.25 9.32 18.58
N PRO A 14 12.15 8.72 19.09
CA PRO A 14 11.06 8.24 18.24
C PRO A 14 10.39 9.32 17.39
N LYS A 15 10.25 10.54 17.93
CA LYS A 15 9.62 11.67 17.21
C LYS A 15 10.43 12.07 15.97
N LYS A 16 11.75 12.20 16.15
CA LYS A 16 12.69 12.53 15.07
C LYS A 16 12.75 11.42 14.03
N ALA A 17 12.73 10.16 14.46
CA ALA A 17 12.67 9.01 13.57
C ALA A 17 11.41 9.02 12.71
N ILE A 18 10.22 9.23 13.29
CA ILE A 18 8.96 9.28 12.53
C ILE A 18 9.03 10.31 11.39
N ILE A 19 9.42 11.55 11.68
CA ILE A 19 9.48 12.61 10.66
C ILE A 19 10.53 12.29 9.58
N LYS A 20 11.74 11.92 9.99
CA LYS A 20 12.84 11.68 9.05
C LYS A 20 12.62 10.46 8.17
N LEU A 21 11.89 9.46 8.65
CA LEU A 21 11.50 8.30 7.85
C LEU A 21 10.30 8.59 6.94
N SER A 22 9.30 9.33 7.42
CA SER A 22 8.08 9.57 6.64
C SER A 22 8.33 10.51 5.46
N GLY A 23 9.14 11.57 5.61
CA GLY A 23 9.39 12.56 4.55
C GLY A 23 9.79 11.95 3.20
N PRO A 24 10.88 11.16 3.12
CA PRO A 24 11.29 10.49 1.88
C PRO A 24 10.21 9.54 1.32
N LEU A 25 9.50 8.82 2.20
CA LEU A 25 8.43 7.90 1.78
C LEU A 25 7.22 8.65 1.20
N ILE A 26 6.86 9.82 1.74
CA ILE A 26 5.80 10.67 1.19
C ILE A 26 6.15 11.05 -0.25
N VAL A 27 7.37 11.54 -0.47
CA VAL A 27 7.84 11.93 -1.82
C VAL A 27 7.82 10.72 -2.76
N ALA A 28 8.34 9.59 -2.32
CA ALA A 28 8.37 8.35 -3.11
C ALA A 28 6.97 7.90 -3.52
N MET A 29 6.02 7.85 -2.58
CA MET A 29 4.67 7.36 -2.82
C MET A 29 3.81 8.34 -3.64
N ILE A 30 4.02 9.65 -3.50
CA ILE A 30 3.35 10.66 -4.35
C ILE A 30 3.83 10.52 -5.80
N LEU A 31 5.15 10.42 -6.02
CA LEU A 31 5.70 10.18 -7.36
C LEU A 31 5.25 8.83 -7.92
N MET A 32 5.14 7.81 -7.05
CA MET A 32 4.55 6.51 -7.39
C MET A 32 3.10 6.67 -7.90
N SER A 33 2.30 7.48 -7.21
CA SER A 33 0.91 7.72 -7.64
C SER A 33 0.82 8.56 -8.90
N ALA A 34 1.75 9.50 -9.11
CA ALA A 34 1.79 10.34 -10.30
C ALA A 34 2.13 9.51 -11.54
N TYR A 35 3.10 8.59 -11.49
CA TYR A 35 3.38 7.74 -12.66
C TYR A 35 2.19 6.84 -12.99
N ASN A 36 1.51 6.26 -11.99
CA ASN A 36 0.35 5.39 -12.25
C ASN A 36 -0.75 6.12 -13.05
N LEU A 37 -0.87 7.44 -12.85
CA LEU A 37 -1.76 8.27 -13.65
C LEU A 37 -1.25 8.47 -15.08
N VAL A 38 0.06 8.69 -15.25
CA VAL A 38 0.68 8.87 -16.57
C VAL A 38 0.63 7.58 -17.40
N ASP A 39 0.93 6.42 -16.80
CA ASP A 39 0.80 5.11 -17.42
C ASP A 39 -0.64 4.86 -17.92
N ALA A 40 -1.63 5.14 -17.07
CA ALA A 40 -3.03 5.03 -17.45
C ALA A 40 -3.41 5.93 -18.65
N ILE A 41 -2.81 7.11 -18.78
CA ILE A 41 -3.01 8.00 -19.93
C ILE A 41 -2.45 7.37 -21.20
N TRP A 42 -1.23 6.84 -21.18
CA TRP A 42 -0.65 6.17 -22.34
C TRP A 42 -1.45 4.93 -22.77
N VAL A 43 -1.84 4.08 -21.82
CA VAL A 43 -2.67 2.91 -22.12
C VAL A 43 -4.02 3.34 -22.70
N SER A 44 -4.64 4.40 -22.17
CA SER A 44 -5.93 4.89 -22.68
C SER A 44 -5.85 5.34 -24.14
N GLY A 45 -4.70 5.88 -24.58
CA GLY A 45 -4.47 6.31 -25.95
C GLY A 45 -4.39 5.18 -26.99
N LEU A 46 -4.33 3.91 -26.56
CA LEU A 46 -4.34 2.74 -27.47
C LEU A 46 -5.74 2.32 -27.91
N GLY A 47 -6.80 2.89 -27.33
CA GLY A 47 -8.19 2.58 -27.67
C GLY A 47 -8.85 1.52 -26.76
N GLY A 48 -10.16 1.35 -26.94
CA GLY A 48 -11.02 0.62 -26.00
C GLY A 48 -10.63 -0.84 -25.76
N ASN A 49 -10.16 -1.56 -26.78
CA ASN A 49 -9.77 -2.97 -26.66
C ASN A 49 -8.55 -3.16 -25.75
N ALA A 50 -7.55 -2.27 -25.86
CA ALA A 50 -6.37 -2.31 -25.00
C ALA A 50 -6.75 -1.97 -23.54
N LEU A 51 -7.59 -0.96 -23.34
CA LEU A 51 -8.06 -0.60 -22.01
C LEU A 51 -8.86 -1.74 -21.35
N ALA A 52 -9.72 -2.42 -22.11
CA ALA A 52 -10.44 -3.60 -21.64
C ALA A 52 -9.50 -4.73 -21.23
N ALA A 53 -8.50 -5.03 -22.06
CA ALA A 53 -7.49 -6.05 -21.79
C ALA A 53 -6.71 -5.78 -20.49
N VAL A 54 -6.26 -4.54 -20.25
CA VAL A 54 -5.63 -4.15 -18.97
C VAL A 54 -6.62 -4.31 -17.80
N GLY A 55 -7.89 -3.95 -18.02
CA GLY A 55 -8.96 -4.09 -17.02
C GLY A 55 -9.13 -5.51 -16.51
N PHE A 56 -9.07 -6.53 -17.38
CA PHE A 56 -9.17 -7.94 -16.99
C PHE A 56 -7.94 -8.45 -16.21
N VAL A 57 -6.75 -7.91 -16.49
CA VAL A 57 -5.50 -8.30 -15.80
C VAL A 57 -5.31 -7.58 -14.46
N THR A 58 -5.87 -6.38 -14.31
CA THR A 58 -5.70 -5.52 -13.13
C THR A 58 -6.04 -6.19 -11.79
N PRO A 59 -7.16 -6.94 -11.63
CA PRO A 59 -7.47 -7.61 -10.37
C PRO A 59 -6.39 -8.62 -9.94
N LEU A 60 -5.84 -9.38 -10.89
CA LEU A 60 -4.76 -10.34 -10.64
C LEU A 60 -3.45 -9.62 -10.28
N PHE A 61 -3.15 -8.52 -10.96
CA PHE A 61 -2.00 -7.66 -10.62
C PHE A 61 -2.11 -7.08 -9.20
N MET A 62 -3.30 -6.68 -8.76
CA MET A 62 -3.52 -6.15 -7.41
C MET A 62 -3.27 -7.20 -6.31
N ILE A 63 -3.50 -8.49 -6.58
CA ILE A 63 -3.12 -9.57 -5.66
C ILE A 63 -1.59 -9.58 -5.46
N LEU A 64 -0.82 -9.45 -6.55
CA LEU A 64 0.63 -9.35 -6.47
C LEU A 64 1.06 -8.08 -5.71
N VAL A 65 0.38 -6.95 -5.91
CA VAL A 65 0.69 -5.69 -5.20
C VAL A 65 0.49 -5.89 -3.70
N GLY A 66 -0.63 -6.48 -3.30
CA GLY A 66 -0.92 -6.80 -1.91
C GLY A 66 0.14 -7.71 -1.29
N LEU A 67 0.55 -8.76 -2.00
CA LEU A 67 1.59 -9.70 -1.54
C LEU A 67 2.97 -9.05 -1.44
N SER A 68 3.36 -8.25 -2.44
CA SER A 68 4.62 -7.50 -2.43
C SER A 68 4.67 -6.53 -1.24
N ASN A 69 3.57 -5.80 -1.00
CA ASN A 69 3.44 -4.92 0.16
C ASN A 69 3.50 -5.70 1.48
N GLY A 70 2.78 -6.82 1.56
CA GLY A 70 2.73 -7.67 2.75
C GLY A 70 4.08 -8.26 3.10
N ILE A 71 4.80 -8.86 2.14
CA ILE A 71 6.17 -9.36 2.38
C ILE A 71 7.07 -8.22 2.87
N GLY A 72 6.99 -7.04 2.25
CA GLY A 72 7.73 -5.86 2.70
C GLY A 72 7.39 -5.42 4.13
N ALA A 73 6.11 -5.45 4.51
CA ALA A 73 5.66 -5.13 5.88
C ALA A 73 6.15 -6.18 6.90
N GLY A 74 6.08 -7.47 6.55
CA GLY A 74 6.60 -8.57 7.36
C GLY A 74 8.10 -8.48 7.59
N ALA A 75 8.88 -8.19 6.54
CA ALA A 75 10.31 -7.94 6.61
C ALA A 75 10.61 -6.73 7.51
N THR A 76 9.93 -5.60 7.25
CA THR A 76 10.08 -4.36 8.04
C THR A 76 9.89 -4.64 9.52
N SER A 77 8.79 -5.31 9.86
CA SER A 77 8.39 -5.64 11.21
C SER A 77 9.39 -6.57 11.92
N ALA A 78 9.73 -7.70 11.31
CA ALA A 78 10.61 -8.70 11.93
C ALA A 78 12.04 -8.19 12.11
N ILE A 79 12.62 -7.55 11.08
CA ILE A 79 13.99 -7.05 11.13
C ILE A 79 14.12 -5.87 12.11
N SER A 80 13.15 -4.95 12.13
CA SER A 80 13.14 -3.82 13.09
C SER A 80 13.16 -4.31 14.54
N ARG A 81 12.43 -5.38 14.87
CA ARG A 81 12.48 -6.00 16.20
C ARG A 81 13.86 -6.58 16.52
N CYS A 82 14.51 -7.24 15.57
CA CYS A 82 15.88 -7.74 15.75
C CYS A 82 16.88 -6.60 15.98
N ILE A 83 16.77 -5.49 15.23
CA ILE A 83 17.59 -4.28 15.41
C ILE A 83 17.38 -3.70 16.80
N GLY A 84 16.12 -3.56 17.24
CA GLY A 84 15.78 -3.09 18.58
C GLY A 84 16.38 -3.96 19.69
N ALA A 85 16.34 -5.28 19.52
CA ALA A 85 16.92 -6.26 20.44
C ALA A 85 18.46 -6.33 20.37
N ARG A 86 19.11 -5.52 19.51
CA ARG A 86 20.54 -5.57 19.22
C ARG A 86 21.04 -6.94 18.76
N ASN A 87 20.16 -7.72 18.13
CA ASN A 87 20.46 -9.05 17.60
C ASN A 87 20.85 -8.96 16.12
N THR A 88 22.10 -8.64 15.84
CA THR A 88 22.63 -8.48 14.47
C THR A 88 22.60 -9.77 13.65
N GLU A 89 22.83 -10.92 14.28
CA GLU A 89 22.70 -12.22 13.62
C GLU A 89 21.25 -12.48 13.20
N GLY A 90 20.30 -12.17 14.09
CA GLY A 90 18.87 -12.22 13.80
C GLY A 90 18.46 -11.29 12.66
N VAL A 91 19.06 -10.10 12.54
CA VAL A 91 18.83 -9.18 11.41
C VAL A 91 19.21 -9.84 10.08
N ASN A 92 20.44 -10.35 9.98
CA ASN A 92 20.93 -10.96 8.75
C ASN A 92 20.15 -12.24 8.41
N ASN A 93 19.87 -13.09 9.39
CA ASN A 93 19.10 -14.30 9.18
C ASN A 93 17.66 -13.99 8.71
N THR A 94 17.01 -12.98 9.31
CA THR A 94 15.65 -12.56 8.94
C THR A 94 15.61 -11.94 7.55
N ALA A 95 16.62 -11.16 7.17
CA ALA A 95 16.76 -10.64 5.80
C ALA A 95 16.91 -11.77 4.77
N MET A 96 17.73 -12.79 5.07
CA MET A 96 17.85 -13.98 4.20
C MET A 96 16.54 -14.78 4.14
N HIS A 97 15.83 -14.99 5.24
CA HIS A 97 14.51 -15.63 5.24
C HIS A 97 13.51 -14.86 4.39
N THR A 98 13.53 -13.53 4.48
CA THR A 98 12.66 -12.67 3.66
C THR A 98 12.90 -12.94 2.17
N LEU A 99 14.15 -13.02 1.72
CA LEU A 99 14.47 -13.32 0.32
C LEU A 99 14.07 -14.74 -0.09
N VAL A 100 14.35 -15.74 0.75
CA VAL A 100 13.98 -17.13 0.46
C VAL A 100 12.46 -17.28 0.35
N ILE A 101 11.70 -16.70 1.28
CA ILE A 101 10.23 -16.67 1.23
C ILE A 101 9.75 -15.98 -0.04
N THR A 102 10.37 -14.85 -0.40
CA THR A 102 10.03 -14.08 -1.60
C THR A 102 10.23 -14.90 -2.86
N ILE A 103 11.38 -15.58 -3.00
CA ILE A 103 11.68 -16.43 -4.15
C ILE A 103 10.67 -17.59 -4.24
N ILE A 104 10.42 -18.30 -3.13
CA ILE A 104 9.48 -19.42 -3.09
C ILE A 104 8.07 -18.96 -3.49
N ILE A 105 7.54 -17.92 -2.85
CA ILE A 105 6.20 -17.41 -3.12
C ILE A 105 6.10 -16.91 -4.57
N SER A 106 7.10 -16.15 -5.04
CA SER A 106 7.08 -15.64 -6.41
C SER A 106 7.13 -16.74 -7.46
N MET A 107 7.93 -17.79 -7.25
CA MET A 107 8.01 -18.92 -8.17
C MET A 107 6.69 -19.68 -8.25
N ILE A 108 6.08 -19.98 -7.10
CA ILE A 108 4.76 -20.63 -7.02
C ILE A 108 3.72 -19.77 -7.74
N LEU A 109 3.67 -18.46 -7.46
CA LEU A 109 2.68 -17.57 -8.08
C LEU A 109 2.89 -17.37 -9.56
N THR A 110 4.14 -17.27 -10.02
CA THR A 110 4.45 -17.15 -11.46
C THR A 110 3.92 -18.38 -12.19
N VAL A 111 4.23 -19.59 -11.70
CA VAL A 111 3.76 -20.84 -12.30
C VAL A 111 2.24 -20.92 -12.30
N LEU A 112 1.59 -20.61 -11.17
CA LEU A 112 0.12 -20.63 -11.10
C LEU A 112 -0.52 -19.60 -12.02
N LEU A 113 -0.02 -18.36 -12.04
CA LEU A 113 -0.57 -17.31 -12.89
C LEU A 113 -0.37 -17.64 -14.37
N GLU A 114 0.80 -18.12 -14.80
CA GLU A 114 1.03 -18.49 -16.21
C GLU A 114 0.13 -19.65 -16.68
N ILE A 115 -0.06 -20.67 -15.84
CA ILE A 115 -0.92 -21.82 -16.18
C ILE A 115 -2.40 -21.43 -16.21
N PHE A 116 -2.86 -20.66 -15.23
CA PHE A 116 -4.29 -20.35 -15.07
C PHE A 116 -4.71 -19.01 -15.69
N LEU A 117 -3.79 -18.25 -16.30
CA LEU A 117 -4.07 -16.91 -16.83
C LEU A 117 -5.25 -16.87 -17.78
N GLU A 118 -5.20 -17.68 -18.82
CA GLU A 118 -6.23 -17.71 -19.87
C GLU A 118 -7.59 -18.19 -19.33
N PRO A 119 -7.68 -19.30 -18.56
CA PRO A 119 -8.92 -19.66 -17.87
C PRO A 119 -9.47 -18.56 -16.96
N LEU A 120 -8.62 -17.88 -16.19
CA LEU A 120 -9.04 -16.80 -15.29
C LEU A 120 -9.59 -15.61 -16.07
N ILE A 121 -8.90 -15.19 -17.13
CA ILE A 121 -9.35 -14.08 -18.00
C ILE A 121 -10.66 -14.45 -18.72
N MET A 122 -10.81 -15.71 -19.14
CA MET A 122 -12.04 -16.19 -19.76
C MET A 122 -13.22 -16.15 -18.78
N ILE A 123 -13.03 -16.60 -17.53
CA ILE A 123 -14.04 -16.53 -16.45
C ILE A 123 -14.41 -15.08 -16.15
N LEU A 124 -13.45 -14.15 -16.24
CA LEU A 124 -13.71 -12.71 -16.06
C LEU A 124 -14.49 -12.08 -17.23
N GLY A 125 -14.71 -12.80 -18.33
CA GLY A 125 -15.58 -12.37 -19.42
C GLY A 125 -14.88 -11.58 -20.54
N ALA A 126 -13.59 -11.83 -20.79
CA ALA A 126 -12.81 -11.05 -21.75
C ALA A 126 -13.29 -11.14 -23.22
N GLY A 127 -14.06 -12.16 -23.59
CA GLY A 127 -14.60 -12.32 -24.94
C GLY A 127 -13.52 -12.16 -26.02
N ASN A 128 -13.73 -11.25 -26.97
CA ASN A 128 -12.80 -11.00 -28.07
C ASN A 128 -11.48 -10.31 -27.66
N THR A 129 -11.36 -9.84 -26.41
CA THR A 129 -10.13 -9.20 -25.90
C THR A 129 -9.19 -10.19 -25.19
N ILE A 130 -9.54 -11.48 -25.16
CA ILE A 130 -8.79 -12.51 -24.43
C ILE A 130 -7.32 -12.57 -24.88
N ASP A 131 -7.04 -12.56 -26.19
CA ASP A 131 -5.67 -12.67 -26.71
C ASP A 131 -4.80 -11.49 -26.27
N LEU A 132 -5.36 -10.27 -26.30
CA LEU A 132 -4.68 -9.06 -25.84
C LEU A 132 -4.42 -9.11 -24.33
N ALA A 133 -5.42 -9.54 -23.56
CA ALA A 133 -5.32 -9.65 -22.10
C ALA A 133 -4.31 -10.74 -21.69
N VAL A 134 -4.30 -11.88 -22.37
CA VAL A 134 -3.33 -12.97 -22.14
C VAL A 134 -1.92 -12.52 -22.52
N ALA A 135 -1.73 -11.89 -23.68
CA ALA A 135 -0.42 -11.39 -24.10
C ALA A 135 0.15 -10.36 -23.10
N TYR A 136 -0.67 -9.41 -22.66
CA TYR A 136 -0.30 -8.44 -21.62
C TYR A 136 -0.03 -9.11 -20.27
N GLY A 137 -0.90 -10.04 -19.86
CA GLY A 137 -0.82 -10.75 -18.60
C GLY A 137 0.43 -11.62 -18.47
N ARG A 138 0.82 -12.37 -19.52
CA ARG A 138 2.03 -13.22 -19.50
C ARG A 138 3.31 -12.41 -19.28
N VAL A 139 3.46 -11.28 -19.97
CA VAL A 139 4.63 -10.40 -19.75
C VAL A 139 4.62 -9.84 -18.33
N THR A 140 3.45 -9.40 -17.86
CA THR A 140 3.29 -8.84 -16.51
C THR A 140 3.61 -9.86 -15.41
N PHE A 141 3.11 -11.09 -15.55
CA PHE A 141 3.24 -12.13 -14.53
C PHE A 141 4.57 -12.88 -14.57
N ALA A 142 5.28 -12.92 -15.72
CA ALA A 142 6.69 -13.26 -15.75
C ALA A 142 7.53 -12.34 -14.83
N GLY A 143 7.09 -11.09 -14.61
CA GLY A 143 7.71 -10.10 -13.71
C GLY A 143 7.42 -10.28 -12.22
N THR A 144 6.63 -11.27 -11.83
CA THR A 144 6.19 -11.48 -10.43
C THR A 144 7.38 -11.53 -9.47
N ILE A 145 8.47 -12.22 -9.83
CA ILE A 145 9.68 -12.30 -9.00
C ILE A 145 10.32 -10.94 -8.73
N LEU A 146 10.41 -10.07 -9.73
CA LEU A 146 11.00 -8.74 -9.59
C LEU A 146 10.12 -7.85 -8.70
N MET A 147 8.81 -7.95 -8.87
CA MET A 147 7.84 -7.18 -8.10
C MET A 147 7.80 -7.58 -6.61
N LEU A 148 7.84 -8.87 -6.31
CA LEU A 148 7.90 -9.32 -4.91
C LEU A 148 9.29 -9.06 -4.31
N PHE A 149 10.37 -9.24 -5.09
CA PHE A 149 11.73 -8.92 -4.65
C PHE A 149 11.90 -7.45 -4.28
N THR A 150 11.42 -6.52 -5.11
CA THR A 150 11.52 -5.08 -4.81
C THR A 150 10.72 -4.72 -3.56
N GLY A 151 9.51 -5.25 -3.39
CA GLY A 151 8.73 -5.08 -2.15
C GLY A 151 9.44 -5.59 -0.90
N ALA A 152 10.02 -6.79 -0.98
CA ALA A 152 10.83 -7.39 0.09
C ALA A 152 12.06 -6.54 0.42
N ALA A 153 12.80 -6.10 -0.60
CA ALA A 153 14.00 -5.28 -0.43
C ALA A 153 13.70 -3.89 0.11
N TYR A 154 12.62 -3.24 -0.33
CA TYR A 154 12.14 -2.01 0.30
C TYR A 154 11.81 -2.23 1.77
N GLY A 155 11.20 -3.38 2.12
CA GLY A 155 10.97 -3.76 3.51
C GLY A 155 12.25 -3.86 4.33
N ILE A 156 13.28 -4.50 3.79
CA ILE A 156 14.61 -4.61 4.43
C ILE A 156 15.24 -3.22 4.63
N LEU A 157 15.30 -2.39 3.59
CA LEU A 157 15.89 -1.04 3.68
C LEU A 157 15.15 -0.15 4.69
N ARG A 158 13.81 -0.18 4.68
CA ARG A 158 13.01 0.58 5.65
C ARG A 158 13.23 0.10 7.08
N SER A 159 13.40 -1.21 7.28
CA SER A 159 13.61 -1.79 8.61
C SER A 159 14.86 -1.26 9.33
N GLU A 160 15.91 -0.94 8.56
CA GLU A 160 17.15 -0.34 9.07
C GLU A 160 17.15 1.20 9.02
N GLY A 161 16.00 1.80 8.69
CA GLY A 161 15.81 3.25 8.65
C GLY A 161 16.28 3.91 7.36
N ASP A 162 16.70 3.16 6.34
CA ASP A 162 17.15 3.69 5.05
C ASP A 162 15.99 3.96 4.08
N THR A 163 15.14 4.90 4.49
CA THR A 163 14.02 5.39 3.67
C THR A 163 14.48 6.24 2.50
N LYS A 164 15.70 6.79 2.55
CA LYS A 164 16.28 7.54 1.41
C LYS A 164 16.57 6.60 0.26
N ARG A 165 17.30 5.49 0.45
CA ARG A 165 17.51 4.50 -0.64
C ARG A 165 16.21 3.95 -1.17
N THR A 166 15.28 3.64 -0.26
CA THR A 166 13.92 3.22 -0.64
C THR A 166 13.26 4.24 -1.57
N MET A 167 13.30 5.52 -1.21
CA MET A 167 12.78 6.61 -2.04
C MET A 167 13.48 6.70 -3.40
N HIS A 168 14.82 6.72 -3.43
CA HIS A 168 15.56 6.80 -4.70
C HIS A 168 15.22 5.63 -5.62
N ALA A 169 15.16 4.40 -5.09
CA ALA A 169 14.80 3.22 -5.87
C ALA A 169 13.38 3.32 -6.43
N MET A 170 12.39 3.75 -5.63
CA MET A 170 11.02 3.97 -6.11
C MET A 170 10.96 5.04 -7.20
N ILE A 171 11.62 6.18 -7.00
CA ILE A 171 11.64 7.28 -7.98
C ILE A 171 12.29 6.85 -9.29
N ILE A 172 13.44 6.16 -9.22
CA ILE A 172 14.14 5.67 -10.41
C ILE A 172 13.22 4.69 -11.17
N SER A 173 12.57 3.75 -10.49
CA SER A 173 11.63 2.81 -11.12
C SER A 173 10.52 3.55 -11.86
N SER A 174 9.88 4.50 -11.17
CA SER A 174 8.76 5.28 -11.72
C SER A 174 9.17 6.16 -12.90
N VAL A 175 10.33 6.82 -12.83
CA VAL A 175 10.83 7.69 -13.91
C VAL A 175 11.24 6.86 -15.13
N VAL A 176 11.95 5.75 -14.92
CA VAL A 176 12.34 4.85 -16.01
C VAL A 176 11.11 4.29 -16.71
N ASN A 177 10.11 3.85 -15.94
CA ASN A 177 8.85 3.34 -16.50
C ASN A 177 8.13 4.43 -17.32
N MET A 178 7.93 5.62 -16.74
CA MET A 178 7.27 6.74 -17.40
C MET A 178 7.95 7.17 -18.71
N VAL A 179 9.27 7.03 -18.81
CA VAL A 179 10.04 7.31 -20.04
C VAL A 179 9.92 6.15 -21.04
N LEU A 180 9.99 4.90 -20.55
CA LEU A 180 9.91 3.71 -21.41
C LEU A 180 8.52 3.49 -21.98
N ASP A 181 7.44 3.87 -21.28
CA ASP A 181 6.06 3.69 -21.73
C ASP A 181 5.83 4.27 -23.14
N PRO A 182 5.98 5.59 -23.40
CA PRO A 182 5.72 6.13 -24.73
C PRO A 182 6.68 5.57 -25.80
N ILE A 183 7.91 5.22 -25.41
CA ILE A 183 8.90 4.61 -26.31
C ILE A 183 8.44 3.22 -26.74
N LEU A 184 8.06 2.35 -25.81
CA LEU A 184 7.72 0.97 -26.14
C LEU A 184 6.29 0.86 -26.69
N ILE A 185 5.35 1.64 -26.15
CA ILE A 185 3.95 1.64 -26.57
C ILE A 185 3.82 2.17 -28.01
N TYR A 186 4.37 3.36 -28.30
CA TYR A 186 4.13 4.05 -29.57
C TYR A 186 5.33 4.00 -30.51
N LEU A 187 6.55 4.32 -30.05
CA LEU A 187 7.71 4.43 -30.95
C LEU A 187 8.17 3.06 -31.47
N ALA A 188 8.21 2.04 -30.59
CA ALA A 188 8.49 0.65 -30.98
C ALA A 188 7.25 -0.08 -31.54
N GLY A 189 6.06 0.51 -31.38
CA GLY A 189 4.79 -0.06 -31.86
C GLY A 189 4.34 -1.32 -31.12
N TRP A 190 4.79 -1.57 -29.89
CA TRP A 190 4.43 -2.78 -29.14
C TRP A 190 3.06 -2.67 -28.45
N GLY A 191 2.42 -1.50 -28.52
CA GLY A 191 1.08 -1.27 -27.96
C GLY A 191 1.03 -1.63 -26.48
N ILE A 192 0.00 -2.38 -26.09
CA ILE A 192 -0.24 -2.79 -24.70
C ILE A 192 0.90 -3.65 -24.13
N ALA A 193 1.52 -4.49 -24.95
CA ALA A 193 2.67 -5.29 -24.51
C ALA A 193 3.87 -4.40 -24.18
N GLY A 194 4.00 -3.26 -24.85
CA GLY A 194 5.01 -2.23 -24.55
C GLY A 194 4.92 -1.72 -23.12
N ALA A 195 3.71 -1.47 -22.60
CA ALA A 195 3.49 -1.04 -21.21
C ALA A 195 3.93 -2.11 -20.19
N ALA A 196 3.61 -3.38 -20.45
CA ALA A 196 4.06 -4.49 -19.59
C ALA A 196 5.59 -4.61 -19.57
N TRP A 197 6.24 -4.51 -20.74
CA TRP A 197 7.70 -4.55 -20.85
C TRP A 197 8.37 -3.34 -20.19
N ALA A 198 7.81 -2.14 -20.34
CA ALA A 198 8.31 -0.94 -19.66
C ALA A 198 8.30 -1.12 -18.14
N THR A 199 7.22 -1.68 -17.60
CA THR A 199 7.10 -2.01 -16.17
C THR A 199 8.17 -3.03 -15.75
N LEU A 200 8.31 -4.12 -16.52
CA LEU A 200 9.25 -5.19 -16.23
C LEU A 200 10.71 -4.73 -16.23
N ILE A 201 11.11 -3.96 -17.25
CA ILE A 201 12.47 -3.42 -17.40
C ILE A 201 12.78 -2.44 -16.25
N SER A 202 11.81 -1.60 -15.88
CA SER A 202 11.98 -0.65 -14.78
C SER A 202 12.18 -1.35 -13.44
N GLN A 203 11.38 -2.38 -13.17
CA GLN A 203 11.53 -3.22 -11.98
C GLN A 203 12.86 -4.00 -11.98
N ALA A 204 13.28 -4.52 -13.13
CA ALA A 204 14.56 -5.22 -13.27
C ALA A 204 15.75 -4.27 -12.98
N MET A 205 15.72 -3.07 -13.55
CA MET A 205 16.76 -2.06 -13.31
C MET A 205 16.86 -1.69 -11.84
N VAL A 206 15.72 -1.49 -11.16
CA VAL A 206 15.73 -1.18 -9.73
C VAL A 206 16.15 -2.36 -8.87
N ALA A 207 15.76 -3.59 -9.23
CA ALA A 207 16.25 -4.79 -8.58
C ALA A 207 17.79 -4.88 -8.66
N VAL A 208 18.38 -4.57 -9.82
CA VAL A 208 19.84 -4.54 -9.99
C VAL A 208 20.49 -3.47 -9.10
N ILE A 209 19.93 -2.26 -9.03
CA ILE A 209 20.45 -1.19 -8.16
C ILE A 209 20.43 -1.60 -6.68
N ILE A 210 19.33 -2.20 -6.25
CA ILE A 210 19.17 -2.71 -4.87
C ILE A 210 20.18 -3.83 -4.59
N LEU A 211 20.34 -4.79 -5.51
CA LEU A 211 21.32 -5.86 -5.38
C LEU A 211 22.75 -5.30 -5.33
N TYR A 212 23.06 -4.26 -6.11
CA TYR A 212 24.34 -3.56 -6.03
C TYR A 212 24.59 -3.00 -4.63
N TRP A 213 23.61 -2.36 -3.99
CA TRP A 213 23.73 -1.84 -2.62
C TRP A 213 24.02 -2.95 -1.61
N PHE A 214 23.30 -4.07 -1.67
CA PHE A 214 23.48 -5.17 -0.71
C PHE A 214 24.74 -6.02 -0.95
N LEU A 215 25.06 -6.33 -2.22
CA LEU A 215 26.08 -7.32 -2.56
C LEU A 215 27.44 -6.73 -2.90
N LYS A 216 27.48 -5.51 -3.46
CA LYS A 216 28.73 -4.87 -3.90
C LYS A 216 29.13 -3.71 -3.00
N LYS A 217 28.23 -2.75 -2.76
CA LYS A 217 28.51 -1.60 -1.89
C LYS A 217 28.61 -2.00 -0.41
N LYS A 218 27.76 -2.94 0.03
CA LYS A 218 27.75 -3.57 1.37
C LYS A 218 27.75 -2.56 2.54
N ASP A 219 27.08 -1.44 2.35
CA ASP A 219 26.95 -0.36 3.34
C ASP A 219 25.54 -0.29 3.95
N THR A 220 24.73 -1.33 3.73
CA THR A 220 23.49 -1.60 4.46
C THR A 220 23.79 -2.23 5.82
N PHE A 221 22.87 -2.08 6.77
CA PHE A 221 23.04 -2.72 8.08
C PHE A 221 22.77 -4.23 8.02
N ALA A 222 21.76 -4.63 7.26
CA ALA A 222 21.52 -6.03 6.93
C ALA A 222 22.50 -6.52 5.86
N THR A 223 23.13 -7.67 6.11
CA THR A 223 24.02 -8.34 5.16
C THR A 223 23.32 -9.51 4.50
N LEU A 224 23.17 -9.45 3.18
CA LEU A 224 22.67 -10.57 2.39
C LEU A 224 23.79 -11.54 2.06
N SER A 225 23.85 -12.65 2.81
CA SER A 225 24.77 -13.75 2.53
C SER A 225 24.21 -15.06 3.04
N TRP A 226 24.33 -16.12 2.23
CA TRP A 226 23.99 -17.49 2.60
C TRP A 226 24.70 -17.97 3.88
N LYS A 227 25.86 -17.38 4.23
CA LYS A 227 26.56 -17.66 5.50
C LYS A 227 25.68 -17.38 6.75
N TYR A 228 24.79 -16.38 6.66
CA TYR A 228 23.93 -15.99 7.77
C TYR A 228 22.56 -16.67 7.75
N PHE A 229 22.27 -17.49 6.74
CA PHE A 229 21.00 -18.20 6.63
C PHE A 229 21.02 -19.45 7.51
N LYS A 230 20.21 -19.43 8.58
CA LYS A 230 19.97 -20.56 9.48
C LYS A 230 18.47 -20.84 9.50
N PRO A 231 17.98 -21.88 8.78
CA PRO A 231 16.55 -22.17 8.68
C PRO A 231 15.88 -22.20 10.05
N ASP A 232 14.94 -21.28 10.27
CA ASP A 232 14.17 -21.20 11.50
C ASP A 232 12.71 -20.89 11.19
N LEU A 233 11.85 -21.86 11.46
CA LEU A 233 10.41 -21.73 11.26
C LEU A 233 9.82 -20.58 12.07
N LYS A 234 10.40 -20.22 13.22
CA LYS A 234 9.95 -19.06 14.01
C LYS A 234 10.20 -17.75 13.28
N VAL A 235 11.32 -17.63 12.57
CA VAL A 235 11.63 -16.45 11.74
C VAL A 235 10.65 -16.36 10.58
N SER A 236 10.41 -17.46 9.86
CA SER A 236 9.41 -17.49 8.78
C SER A 236 8.00 -17.15 9.27
N LYS A 237 7.57 -17.74 10.39
CA LYS A 237 6.26 -17.43 11.02
C LYS A 237 6.18 -15.97 11.48
N SER A 238 7.27 -15.39 11.96
CA SER A 238 7.35 -13.97 12.36
C SER A 238 7.18 -13.02 11.17
N ILE A 239 7.76 -13.36 10.01
CA ILE A 239 7.60 -12.59 8.76
C ILE A 239 6.17 -12.77 8.21
N LEU A 240 5.73 -14.01 8.01
CA LEU A 240 4.42 -14.32 7.41
C LEU A 240 3.25 -13.93 8.32
N GLY A 241 3.43 -13.97 9.64
CA GLY A 241 2.43 -13.54 10.62
C GLY A 241 2.12 -12.05 10.60
N VAL A 242 2.92 -11.25 9.89
CA VAL A 242 2.63 -9.85 9.54
C VAL A 242 2.35 -9.70 8.06
N GLY A 243 3.11 -10.38 7.21
CA GLY A 243 2.99 -10.20 5.76
C GLY A 243 1.72 -10.75 5.14
N LEU A 244 1.25 -11.94 5.54
CA LEU A 244 -0.01 -12.48 5.03
C LEU A 244 -1.21 -11.63 5.48
N PRO A 245 -1.33 -11.22 6.76
CA PRO A 245 -2.38 -10.31 7.17
C PRO A 245 -2.37 -8.97 6.42
N ALA A 246 -1.19 -8.34 6.25
CA ALA A 246 -1.07 -7.10 5.48
C ALA A 246 -1.46 -7.27 4.00
N SER A 247 -1.16 -8.43 3.41
CA SER A 247 -1.60 -8.75 2.04
C SER A 247 -3.13 -8.89 1.97
N ALA A 248 -3.73 -9.55 2.97
CA ALA A 248 -5.17 -9.74 3.04
C ALA A 248 -5.95 -8.43 3.23
N GLU A 249 -5.32 -7.38 3.80
CA GLU A 249 -5.94 -6.05 3.90
C GLU A 249 -6.34 -5.50 2.52
N PHE A 250 -5.57 -5.77 1.45
CA PHE A 250 -5.92 -5.37 0.09
C PHE A 250 -7.17 -6.10 -0.42
N LEU A 251 -7.31 -7.39 -0.11
CA LEU A 251 -8.51 -8.16 -0.46
C LEU A 251 -9.75 -7.63 0.27
N VAL A 252 -9.59 -7.21 1.53
CA VAL A 252 -10.66 -6.56 2.29
C VAL A 252 -11.09 -5.25 1.61
N MET A 253 -10.14 -4.42 1.19
CA MET A 253 -10.48 -3.16 0.49
C MET A 253 -11.24 -3.41 -0.83
N SER A 254 -10.86 -4.45 -1.58
CA SER A 254 -11.58 -4.84 -2.80
C SER A 254 -13.00 -5.32 -2.50
N ALA A 255 -13.17 -6.15 -1.46
CA ALA A 255 -14.50 -6.64 -1.05
C ALA A 255 -15.42 -5.48 -0.60
N VAL A 256 -14.88 -4.53 0.16
CA VAL A 256 -15.62 -3.34 0.59
C VAL A 256 -16.06 -2.50 -0.59
N THR A 257 -15.16 -2.28 -1.56
CA THR A 257 -15.47 -1.54 -2.79
C THR A 257 -16.61 -2.22 -3.56
N ALA A 258 -16.61 -3.55 -3.68
CA ALA A 258 -17.68 -4.28 -4.33
C ALA A 258 -19.03 -4.11 -3.60
N ILE A 259 -19.03 -4.21 -2.27
CA ILE A 259 -20.24 -4.01 -1.45
C ILE A 259 -20.78 -2.59 -1.62
N LEU A 260 -19.91 -1.57 -1.54
CA LEU A 260 -20.31 -0.17 -1.72
C LEU A 260 -20.87 0.08 -3.11
N ASN A 261 -20.27 -0.50 -4.16
CA ASN A 261 -20.78 -0.38 -5.53
C ASN A 261 -22.18 -0.98 -5.66
N VAL A 262 -22.44 -2.15 -5.07
CA VAL A 262 -23.79 -2.76 -5.07
C VAL A 262 -24.81 -1.84 -4.37
N ILE A 263 -24.45 -1.25 -3.23
CA ILE A 263 -25.32 -0.31 -2.52
C ILE A 263 -25.57 0.94 -3.38
N LEU A 264 -24.53 1.53 -3.96
CA LEU A 264 -24.62 2.73 -4.81
C LEU A 264 -25.53 2.52 -6.02
N VAL A 265 -25.36 1.41 -6.75
CA VAL A 265 -26.23 1.07 -7.88
C VAL A 265 -27.69 0.96 -7.43
N LYS A 266 -27.94 0.31 -6.30
CA LYS A 266 -29.29 0.13 -5.78
C LYS A 266 -29.98 1.44 -5.41
N VAL A 267 -29.24 2.41 -4.85
CA VAL A 267 -29.85 3.65 -4.32
C VAL A 267 -29.81 4.83 -5.29
N ALA A 268 -28.91 4.84 -6.26
CA ALA A 268 -28.68 6.00 -7.13
C ALA A 268 -28.14 5.65 -8.53
N GLY A 269 -28.12 4.37 -8.92
CA GLY A 269 -27.71 3.93 -10.25
C GLY A 269 -26.20 3.97 -10.51
N THR A 270 -25.82 3.77 -11.77
CA THR A 270 -24.42 3.65 -12.20
C THR A 270 -23.63 4.95 -12.08
N ASP A 271 -24.30 6.10 -12.19
CA ASP A 271 -23.67 7.42 -12.04
C ASP A 271 -23.07 7.60 -10.63
N ALA A 272 -23.74 7.06 -9.61
CA ALA A 272 -23.23 7.11 -8.24
C ALA A 272 -21.94 6.29 -8.07
N VAL A 273 -21.80 5.18 -8.80
CA VAL A 273 -20.57 4.38 -8.84
C VAL A 273 -19.45 5.13 -9.56
N ALA A 274 -19.77 5.86 -10.64
CA ALA A 274 -18.81 6.70 -11.34
C ALA A 274 -18.30 7.83 -10.45
N VAL A 275 -19.20 8.52 -9.73
CA VAL A 275 -18.86 9.55 -8.73
C VAL A 275 -17.96 8.98 -7.64
N TYR A 276 -18.34 7.84 -7.05
CA TYR A 276 -17.53 7.18 -6.02
C TYR A 276 -16.15 6.79 -6.56
N SER A 277 -16.07 6.17 -7.74
CA SER A 277 -14.80 5.70 -8.31
C SER A 277 -13.85 6.87 -8.61
N ALA A 278 -14.36 7.95 -9.20
CA ALA A 278 -13.59 9.16 -9.47
C ALA A 278 -13.12 9.85 -8.18
N GLY A 279 -14.04 10.06 -7.24
CA GLY A 279 -13.74 10.69 -5.96
C GLY A 279 -12.78 9.86 -5.10
N TRP A 280 -12.92 8.53 -5.09
CA TRP A 280 -12.10 7.63 -4.28
C TRP A 280 -10.64 7.61 -4.74
N ARG A 281 -10.36 7.85 -6.03
CA ARG A 281 -8.99 8.06 -6.52
C ARG A 281 -8.32 9.26 -5.84
N VAL A 282 -9.05 10.37 -5.71
CA VAL A 282 -8.57 11.57 -4.99
C VAL A 282 -8.40 11.28 -3.49
N VAL A 283 -9.35 10.56 -2.89
CA VAL A 283 -9.25 10.10 -1.49
C VAL A 283 -7.99 9.29 -1.25
N MET A 284 -7.67 8.34 -2.14
CA MET A 284 -6.45 7.54 -2.03
C MET A 284 -5.19 8.39 -2.11
N MET A 285 -5.14 9.37 -3.03
CA MET A 285 -4.03 10.33 -3.11
C MET A 285 -3.87 11.15 -1.83
N ALA A 286 -4.98 11.62 -1.24
CA ALA A 286 -4.97 12.38 0.01
C ALA A 286 -4.49 11.55 1.23
N ILE A 287 -4.64 10.22 1.20
CA ILE A 287 -4.18 9.31 2.26
C ILE A 287 -2.70 8.94 2.14
N ILE A 288 -2.07 9.08 0.97
CA ILE A 288 -0.66 8.71 0.74
C ILE A 288 0.27 9.22 1.84
N PRO A 289 0.22 10.51 2.25
CA PRO A 289 1.15 11.00 3.24
C PRO A 289 0.93 10.36 4.63
N MET A 290 -0.32 10.04 4.98
CA MET A 290 -0.67 9.32 6.20
C MET A 290 -0.18 7.86 6.15
N ALA A 291 -0.29 7.19 5.00
CA ALA A 291 0.22 5.84 4.78
C ALA A 291 1.76 5.78 4.91
N ALA A 292 2.46 6.79 4.40
CA ALA A 292 3.91 6.91 4.56
C ALA A 292 4.33 7.07 6.02
N VAL A 293 3.59 7.87 6.82
CA VAL A 293 3.80 7.96 8.27
C VAL A 293 3.51 6.61 8.95
N GLY A 294 2.45 5.90 8.56
CA GLY A 294 2.15 4.55 9.07
C GLY A 294 3.30 3.57 8.82
N THR A 295 3.88 3.60 7.62
CA THR A 295 5.06 2.78 7.27
C THR A 295 6.26 3.09 8.17
N ALA A 296 6.50 4.36 8.49
CA ALA A 296 7.53 4.76 9.45
C ALA A 296 7.22 4.24 10.87
N VAL A 297 5.95 4.25 11.29
CA VAL A 297 5.50 3.73 12.59
C VAL A 297 5.81 2.24 12.72
N VAL A 298 5.61 1.42 11.68
CA VAL A 298 5.95 -0.02 11.72
C VAL A 298 7.42 -0.22 12.12
N THR A 299 8.33 0.55 11.52
CA THR A 299 9.76 0.48 11.81
C THR A 299 10.08 0.94 13.25
N VAL A 300 9.66 2.16 13.61
CA VAL A 300 9.97 2.77 14.92
C VAL A 300 9.37 1.96 16.07
N SER A 301 8.16 1.44 15.89
CA SER A 301 7.49 0.60 16.88
C SER A 301 8.14 -0.78 17.01
N GLY A 302 8.56 -1.39 15.90
CA GLY A 302 9.32 -2.63 15.91
C GLY A 302 10.64 -2.50 16.68
N VAL A 303 11.41 -1.44 16.43
CA VAL A 303 12.64 -1.15 17.16
C VAL A 303 12.38 -0.91 18.64
N ALA A 304 11.39 -0.09 18.99
CA ALA A 304 11.03 0.19 20.38
C ALA A 304 10.60 -1.09 21.12
N TYR A 305 9.82 -1.95 20.46
CA TYR A 305 9.36 -3.22 21.02
C TYR A 305 10.49 -4.22 21.21
N GLY A 306 11.35 -4.39 20.21
CA GLY A 306 12.53 -5.25 20.29
C GLY A 306 13.51 -4.81 21.38
N ALA A 307 13.67 -3.50 21.57
CA ALA A 307 14.49 -2.93 22.63
C ALA A 307 13.83 -2.95 24.02
N ARG A 308 12.59 -3.46 24.14
CA ARG A 308 11.73 -3.39 25.33
C ARG A 308 11.54 -1.96 25.88
N LYS A 309 11.70 -0.94 25.03
CA LYS A 309 11.49 0.47 25.38
C LYS A 309 10.04 0.86 25.14
N TYR A 310 9.09 0.28 25.88
CA TYR A 310 7.66 0.47 25.63
C TYR A 310 7.17 1.91 25.84
N LYS A 311 7.91 2.75 26.58
CA LYS A 311 7.67 4.21 26.63
C LYS A 311 7.80 4.83 25.24
N ASN A 312 8.78 4.40 24.45
CA ASN A 312 8.99 4.86 23.09
C ASN A 312 7.86 4.43 22.15
N LEU A 313 7.22 3.28 22.40
CA LEU A 313 6.05 2.84 21.66
C LEU A 313 4.87 3.80 21.81
N ARG A 314 4.59 4.25 23.04
CA ARG A 314 3.55 5.26 23.33
C ARG A 314 3.88 6.61 22.72
N ILE A 315 5.15 7.04 22.79
CA ILE A 315 5.60 8.29 22.16
C ILE A 315 5.42 8.21 20.65
N ALA A 316 5.84 7.10 20.02
CA ALA A 316 5.71 6.90 18.59
C ALA A 316 4.25 6.94 18.15
N HIS A 317 3.36 6.20 18.83
CA HIS A 317 1.92 6.17 18.51
C HIS A 317 1.24 7.54 18.64
N ASN A 318 1.42 8.22 19.78
CA ASN A 318 0.79 9.53 19.99
C ASN A 318 1.34 10.60 19.04
N TYR A 319 2.65 10.56 18.77
CA TYR A 319 3.27 11.55 17.90
C TYR A 319 2.91 11.31 16.43
N SER A 320 2.87 10.06 15.97
CA SER A 320 2.47 9.75 14.60
C SER A 320 1.00 10.10 14.34
N ILE A 321 0.11 9.90 15.33
CA ILE A 321 -1.28 10.38 15.24
C ILE A 321 -1.31 11.90 15.13
N LYS A 322 -0.52 12.63 15.92
CA LYS A 322 -0.46 14.10 15.83
C LYS A 322 0.04 14.56 14.45
N VAL A 323 1.12 13.97 13.95
CA VAL A 323 1.66 14.28 12.61
C VAL A 323 0.62 13.94 11.54
N GLY A 324 0.01 12.75 11.61
CA GLY A 324 -1.03 12.32 10.69
C GLY A 324 -2.26 13.22 10.73
N ALA A 325 -2.69 13.71 11.90
CA ALA A 325 -3.80 14.63 12.03
C ALA A 325 -3.50 16.00 11.42
N VAL A 326 -2.27 16.53 11.58
CA VAL A 326 -1.86 17.78 10.91
C VAL A 326 -1.90 17.60 9.40
N VAL A 327 -1.34 16.50 8.90
CA VAL A 327 -1.39 16.14 7.47
C VAL A 327 -2.82 16.00 6.99
N ALA A 328 -3.68 15.31 7.74
CA ALA A 328 -5.08 15.14 7.42
C ALA A 328 -5.84 16.47 7.35
N ILE A 329 -5.60 17.39 8.29
CA ILE A 329 -6.22 18.71 8.26
C ILE A 329 -5.79 19.48 7.00
N ILE A 330 -4.49 19.44 6.66
CA ILE A 330 -3.98 20.10 5.44
C ILE A 330 -4.63 19.49 4.20
N THR A 331 -4.65 18.16 4.06
CA THR A 331 -5.25 17.52 2.89
C THR A 331 -6.77 17.71 2.85
N SER A 332 -7.47 17.73 3.99
CA SER A 332 -8.90 18.08 4.08
C SER A 332 -9.17 19.50 3.60
N ILE A 333 -8.38 20.48 4.04
CA ILE A 333 -8.57 21.88 3.60
C ILE A 333 -8.35 22.00 2.09
N ILE A 334 -7.26 21.41 1.58
CA ILE A 334 -6.96 21.43 0.14
C ILE A 334 -8.09 20.76 -0.64
N THR A 335 -8.49 19.55 -0.27
CA THR A 335 -9.55 18.83 -0.97
C THR A 335 -10.88 19.56 -0.88
N TYR A 336 -11.25 20.16 0.25
CA TYR A 336 -12.52 20.87 0.41
C TYR A 336 -12.58 22.13 -0.44
N VAL A 337 -11.54 22.97 -0.36
CA VAL A 337 -11.47 24.25 -1.07
C VAL A 337 -11.36 24.05 -2.58
N PHE A 338 -10.57 23.07 -3.00
CA PHE A 338 -10.33 22.80 -4.42
C PHE A 338 -11.24 21.70 -4.99
N ALA A 339 -12.23 21.18 -4.26
CA ALA A 339 -13.14 20.14 -4.73
C ALA A 339 -13.79 20.47 -6.10
N PRO A 340 -14.26 21.70 -6.37
CA PRO A 340 -14.83 22.06 -7.68
C PRO A 340 -13.81 22.04 -8.83
N GLN A 341 -12.53 22.36 -8.55
CA GLN A 341 -11.46 22.36 -9.54
C GLN A 341 -10.99 20.93 -9.80
N ILE A 342 -10.82 20.14 -8.73
CA ILE A 342 -10.43 18.74 -8.80
C ILE A 342 -11.50 17.96 -9.57
N SER A 343 -12.79 18.17 -9.29
CA SER A 343 -13.86 17.41 -9.94
C SER A 343 -13.90 17.60 -11.45
N LYS A 344 -13.57 18.79 -11.96
CA LYS A 344 -13.48 19.06 -13.40
C LYS A 344 -12.38 18.25 -14.10
N ILE A 345 -11.29 17.94 -13.40
CA ILE A 345 -10.22 17.10 -13.95
C ILE A 345 -10.72 15.66 -14.16
N PHE A 346 -11.58 15.17 -13.26
CA PHE A 346 -12.12 13.81 -13.32
C PHE A 346 -13.42 13.68 -14.13
N ALA A 347 -14.06 14.81 -14.47
CA ALA A 347 -15.27 14.90 -15.28
C ALA A 347 -15.03 15.80 -16.51
N TYR A 348 -13.97 15.49 -17.27
CA TYR A 348 -13.48 16.35 -18.35
C TYR A 348 -14.21 16.15 -19.69
N SER A 349 -14.89 15.02 -19.89
CA SER A 349 -15.59 14.73 -21.15
C SER A 349 -17.02 15.31 -21.13
N PRO A 350 -17.60 15.68 -22.29
CA PRO A 350 -18.98 16.15 -22.37
C PRO A 350 -19.99 15.19 -21.71
N GLU A 351 -19.75 13.88 -21.83
CA GLU A 351 -20.60 12.81 -21.29
C GLU A 351 -20.44 12.64 -19.78
N THR A 352 -19.39 13.18 -19.16
CA THR A 352 -19.14 13.04 -17.71
C THR A 352 -19.22 14.37 -16.97
N ALA A 353 -19.22 15.50 -17.68
CA ALA A 353 -19.21 16.85 -17.13
C ALA A 353 -20.33 17.12 -16.11
N TYR A 354 -21.51 16.51 -16.32
CA TYR A 354 -22.65 16.66 -15.41
C TYR A 354 -22.41 16.02 -14.02
N LEU A 355 -21.45 15.11 -13.88
CA LEU A 355 -21.07 14.47 -12.62
C LEU A 355 -20.17 15.37 -11.74
N ALA A 356 -19.54 16.40 -12.32
CA ALA A 356 -18.56 17.24 -11.64
C ALA A 356 -19.07 17.87 -10.32
N PRO A 357 -20.31 18.40 -10.22
CA PRO A 357 -20.84 18.93 -8.97
C PRO A 357 -20.99 17.83 -7.89
N THR A 358 -21.44 16.64 -8.29
CA THR A 358 -21.66 15.51 -7.38
C THR A 358 -20.33 14.93 -6.88
N ILE A 359 -19.31 14.87 -7.75
CA ILE A 359 -17.93 14.53 -7.35
C ILE A 359 -17.39 15.55 -6.35
N ALA A 360 -17.59 16.85 -6.60
CA ALA A 360 -17.14 17.88 -5.67
C ALA A 360 -17.82 17.73 -4.29
N ALA A 361 -19.14 17.49 -4.26
CA ALA A 361 -19.87 17.23 -3.02
C ALA A 361 -19.35 15.99 -2.28
N PHE A 362 -19.07 14.88 -3.00
CA PHE A 362 -18.46 13.69 -2.43
C PHE A 362 -17.11 14.02 -1.77
N LEU A 363 -16.22 14.73 -2.47
CA LEU A 363 -14.91 15.11 -1.96
C LEU A 363 -15.01 15.98 -0.70
N GLN A 364 -15.96 16.91 -0.66
CA GLN A 364 -16.22 17.75 0.50
C GLN A 364 -16.66 16.94 1.72
N VAL A 365 -17.47 15.88 1.54
CA VAL A 365 -17.82 14.94 2.62
C VAL A 365 -16.61 14.11 3.07
N MET A 366 -15.77 13.65 2.12
CA MET A 366 -14.58 12.86 2.45
C MET A 366 -13.50 13.63 3.24
N CYS A 367 -13.55 14.97 3.25
CA CYS A 367 -12.68 15.78 4.09
C CYS A 367 -12.84 15.45 5.59
N PHE A 368 -14.03 15.04 6.02
CA PHE A 368 -14.25 14.58 7.39
C PHE A 368 -13.61 13.21 7.64
N PHE A 369 -13.68 12.31 6.66
CA PHE A 369 -13.05 10.99 6.74
C PHE A 369 -11.53 11.10 6.98
N TYR A 370 -10.82 11.98 6.26
CA TYR A 370 -9.35 12.10 6.41
C TYR A 370 -8.90 12.39 7.84
N ILE A 371 -9.66 13.21 8.59
CA ILE A 371 -9.32 13.64 9.95
C ILE A 371 -9.26 12.44 10.92
N PHE A 372 -10.08 11.40 10.67
CA PHE A 372 -10.21 10.24 11.54
C PHE A 372 -9.42 9.01 11.09
N VAL A 373 -8.80 9.05 9.90
CA VAL A 373 -7.91 7.99 9.42
C VAL A 373 -6.66 7.78 10.31
N PRO A 374 -5.93 8.82 10.77
CA PRO A 374 -4.67 8.62 11.49
C PRO A 374 -4.78 7.79 12.78
N PRO A 375 -5.75 8.02 13.69
CA PRO A 375 -5.92 7.17 14.88
C PRO A 375 -6.03 5.67 14.57
N GLY A 376 -6.80 5.29 13.54
CA GLY A 376 -6.95 3.90 13.12
C GLY A 376 -5.69 3.37 12.45
N LEU A 377 -5.21 4.06 11.42
CA LEU A 377 -4.07 3.64 10.61
C LEU A 377 -2.77 3.49 11.43
N MET A 378 -2.48 4.43 12.32
CA MET A 378 -1.30 4.37 13.17
C MET A 378 -1.42 3.25 14.20
N SER A 379 -2.63 2.96 14.68
CA SER A 379 -2.87 1.86 15.61
C SER A 379 -2.63 0.51 14.94
N SER A 380 -3.13 0.29 13.73
CA SER A 380 -2.81 -0.89 12.92
C SER A 380 -1.30 -1.02 12.68
N SER A 381 -0.63 0.09 12.34
CA SER A 381 0.82 0.13 12.11
C SER A 381 1.63 -0.26 13.36
N ILE A 382 1.19 0.13 14.56
CA ILE A 382 1.80 -0.34 15.83
C ILE A 382 1.70 -1.86 15.95
N PHE A 383 0.52 -2.44 15.71
CA PHE A 383 0.33 -3.89 15.80
C PHE A 383 1.16 -4.64 14.75
N GLN A 384 1.30 -4.11 13.53
CA GLN A 384 2.22 -4.66 12.56
C GLN A 384 3.66 -4.62 13.08
N GLY A 385 4.16 -3.49 13.59
CA GLY A 385 5.54 -3.36 14.06
C GLY A 385 5.90 -4.27 15.25
N VAL A 386 4.97 -4.49 16.18
CA VAL A 386 5.18 -5.43 17.31
C VAL A 386 5.02 -6.90 16.93
N GLY A 387 4.66 -7.22 15.67
CA GLY A 387 4.56 -8.59 15.15
C GLY A 387 3.18 -9.21 15.28
N LYS A 388 2.14 -8.40 15.51
CA LYS A 388 0.74 -8.83 15.67
C LYS A 388 -0.08 -8.48 14.42
N GLY A 389 0.33 -8.99 13.27
CA GLY A 389 -0.33 -8.70 11.98
C GLY A 389 -1.81 -9.08 11.94
N ILE A 390 -2.20 -10.19 12.57
CA ILE A 390 -3.61 -10.60 12.66
C ILE A 390 -4.46 -9.52 13.37
N THR A 391 -3.92 -8.84 14.38
CA THR A 391 -4.64 -7.73 15.04
C THR A 391 -4.80 -6.53 14.10
N SER A 392 -3.80 -6.24 13.25
CA SER A 392 -3.93 -5.22 12.20
C SER A 392 -5.05 -5.58 11.22
N LEU A 393 -5.09 -6.83 10.75
CA LEU A 393 -6.13 -7.29 9.84
C LEU A 393 -7.52 -7.24 10.48
N ILE A 394 -7.66 -7.61 11.76
CA ILE A 394 -8.93 -7.47 12.50
C ILE A 394 -9.38 -6.00 12.53
N PHE A 395 -8.47 -5.04 12.73
CA PHE A 395 -8.84 -3.62 12.67
C PHE A 395 -9.27 -3.20 11.28
N THR A 396 -8.60 -3.69 10.24
CA THR A 396 -9.01 -3.42 8.86
C THR A 396 -10.38 -4.03 8.57
N LEU A 397 -10.65 -5.26 9.00
CA LEU A 397 -11.97 -5.89 8.88
C LEU A 397 -13.05 -5.12 9.65
N LEU A 398 -12.80 -4.73 10.90
CA LEU A 398 -13.78 -3.96 11.68
C LEU A 398 -14.04 -2.58 11.06
N ARG A 399 -12.99 -1.84 10.72
CA ARG A 399 -13.10 -0.47 10.19
C ARG A 399 -13.68 -0.45 8.79
N GLN A 400 -13.10 -1.21 7.86
CA GLN A 400 -13.42 -1.12 6.44
C GLN A 400 -14.54 -2.07 6.03
N LEU A 401 -14.57 -3.30 6.54
CA LEU A 401 -15.61 -4.25 6.15
C LEU A 401 -16.87 -4.08 6.99
N LEU A 402 -16.74 -4.24 8.30
CA LEU A 402 -17.90 -4.28 9.18
C LEU A 402 -18.56 -2.90 9.31
N PHE A 403 -17.84 -1.91 9.82
CA PHE A 403 -18.44 -0.62 10.13
C PHE A 403 -18.80 0.17 8.87
N VAL A 404 -17.88 0.34 7.91
CA VAL A 404 -18.20 1.08 6.67
C VAL A 404 -19.38 0.43 5.92
N ALA A 405 -19.43 -0.90 5.76
CA ALA A 405 -20.56 -1.53 5.08
C ALA A 405 -21.87 -1.39 5.85
N ILE A 406 -21.86 -1.59 7.18
CA ILE A 406 -23.06 -1.46 8.02
C ILE A 406 -23.59 -0.02 8.00
N PHE A 407 -22.73 0.97 8.24
CA PHE A 407 -23.16 2.37 8.25
C PHE A 407 -23.59 2.84 6.86
N ALA A 408 -22.90 2.43 5.79
CA ALA A 408 -23.34 2.73 4.42
C ALA A 408 -24.70 2.11 4.12
N TYR A 409 -24.94 0.86 4.52
CA TYR A 409 -26.24 0.20 4.33
C TYR A 409 -27.35 0.90 5.11
N ILE A 410 -27.14 1.15 6.40
CA ILE A 410 -28.14 1.78 7.28
C ILE A 410 -28.49 3.18 6.77
N LEU A 411 -27.50 4.02 6.50
CA LEU A 411 -27.76 5.40 6.09
C LEU A 411 -28.32 5.48 4.67
N ALA A 412 -27.79 4.71 3.72
CA ALA A 412 -28.22 4.78 2.33
C ALA A 412 -29.59 4.13 2.09
N ILE A 413 -29.84 2.95 2.67
CA ILE A 413 -31.03 2.14 2.40
C ILE A 413 -32.06 2.29 3.52
N THR A 414 -31.68 2.04 4.78
CA THR A 414 -32.66 2.03 5.90
C THR A 414 -33.20 3.43 6.22
N LEU A 415 -32.34 4.45 6.24
CA LEU A 415 -32.73 5.84 6.46
C LEU A 415 -33.01 6.61 5.15
N ASN A 416 -32.90 5.93 4.00
CA ASN A 416 -33.22 6.46 2.68
C ASN A 416 -32.46 7.76 2.31
N PHE A 417 -31.20 7.92 2.75
CA PHE A 417 -30.37 9.06 2.35
C PHE A 417 -29.69 8.88 0.98
N GLY A 418 -29.99 7.79 0.26
CA GLY A 418 -29.47 7.53 -1.07
C GLY A 418 -27.94 7.48 -1.11
N GLN A 419 -27.33 8.03 -2.17
CA GLN A 419 -25.86 8.04 -2.31
C GLN A 419 -25.14 8.84 -1.20
N GLN A 420 -25.75 9.91 -0.68
CA GLN A 420 -25.19 10.68 0.44
C GLN A 420 -25.08 9.83 1.71
N GLY A 421 -26.03 8.91 1.90
CA GLY A 421 -25.99 7.91 2.97
C GLY A 421 -24.78 6.99 2.87
N VAL A 422 -24.36 6.62 1.65
CA VAL A 422 -23.13 5.84 1.45
C VAL A 422 -21.91 6.66 1.86
N TRP A 423 -21.83 7.93 1.45
CA TRP A 423 -20.68 8.80 1.74
C TRP A 423 -20.51 9.04 3.24
N TRP A 424 -21.59 9.43 3.92
CA TRP A 424 -21.59 9.57 5.37
C TRP A 424 -21.44 8.24 6.10
N GLY A 425 -21.84 7.12 5.48
CA GLY A 425 -21.62 5.78 6.00
C GLY A 425 -20.14 5.41 6.03
N ILE A 426 -19.39 5.77 4.99
CA ILE A 426 -17.92 5.63 4.97
C ILE A 426 -17.29 6.46 6.10
N VAL A 427 -17.71 7.72 6.25
CA VAL A 427 -17.19 8.61 7.31
C VAL A 427 -17.49 8.05 8.71
N ALA A 428 -18.75 7.69 8.98
CA ALA A 428 -19.17 7.15 10.26
C ALA A 428 -18.49 5.82 10.59
N GLY A 429 -18.37 4.93 9.59
CA GLY A 429 -17.70 3.66 9.74
C GLY A 429 -16.22 3.79 10.06
N ASP A 430 -15.54 4.74 9.41
CA ASP A 430 -14.14 5.03 9.73
C ASP A 430 -13.97 5.61 11.13
N ILE A 431 -14.80 6.57 11.53
CA ILE A 431 -14.77 7.15 12.89
C ILE A 431 -14.92 6.04 13.93
N ALA A 432 -15.92 5.18 13.79
CA ALA A 432 -16.17 4.08 14.71
C ALA A 432 -14.98 3.10 14.75
N GLY A 433 -14.51 2.66 13.58
CA GLY A 433 -13.39 1.71 13.49
C GLY A 433 -12.06 2.28 14.00
N SER A 434 -11.76 3.54 13.67
CA SER A 434 -10.57 4.24 14.13
C SER A 434 -10.60 4.49 15.63
N ALA A 435 -11.77 4.77 16.23
CA ALA A 435 -11.94 4.87 17.67
C ALA A 435 -11.68 3.53 18.39
N VAL A 436 -12.21 2.43 17.85
CA VAL A 436 -11.95 1.06 18.37
C VAL A 436 -10.46 0.72 18.30
N ALA A 437 -9.84 0.92 17.14
CA ALA A 437 -8.42 0.63 16.92
C ALA A 437 -7.52 1.48 17.84
N TYR A 438 -7.81 2.78 17.97
CA TYR A 438 -7.10 3.68 18.88
C TYR A 438 -7.21 3.24 20.34
N THR A 439 -8.42 2.95 20.81
CA THR A 439 -8.67 2.54 22.20
C THR A 439 -7.95 1.22 22.51
N TRP A 440 -8.06 0.24 21.61
CA TRP A 440 -7.40 -1.05 21.77
C TRP A 440 -5.86 -0.89 21.79
N ALA A 441 -5.28 -0.12 20.86
CA ALA A 441 -3.84 0.14 20.87
C ALA A 441 -3.39 0.81 22.17
N ARG A 442 -4.15 1.77 22.69
CA ARG A 442 -3.84 2.44 23.97
C ARG A 442 -3.91 1.50 25.16
N LEU A 443 -4.92 0.63 25.22
CA LEU A 443 -5.02 -0.40 26.26
C LEU A 443 -3.86 -1.39 26.19
N TYR A 444 -3.51 -1.84 24.98
CA TYR A 444 -2.40 -2.76 24.75
C TYR A 444 -1.06 -2.17 25.19
N ILE A 445 -0.75 -0.94 24.74
CA ILE A 445 0.49 -0.25 25.12
C ILE A 445 0.55 -0.04 26.64
N SER A 446 -0.56 0.35 27.26
CA SER A 446 -0.62 0.58 28.71
C SER A 446 -0.42 -0.70 29.51
N ARG A 447 -0.98 -1.84 29.06
CA ARG A 447 -0.80 -3.14 29.71
C ARG A 447 0.66 -3.60 29.69
N ILE A 448 1.34 -3.47 28.56
CA ILE A 448 2.75 -3.86 28.44
C ILE A 448 3.66 -2.94 29.25
N GLN A 449 3.35 -1.64 29.34
CA GLN A 449 4.12 -0.72 30.18
C GLN A 449 4.03 -1.05 31.68
N LYS A 450 2.91 -1.64 32.14
CA LYS A 450 2.72 -2.06 33.55
C LYS A 450 3.39 -3.39 33.91
N GLN A 451 3.86 -4.15 32.93
CA GLN A 451 4.56 -5.42 33.14
C GLN A 451 6.08 -5.24 33.30
N LEU A 452 6.56 -4.01 33.19
CA LEU A 452 7.90 -3.56 33.60
C LEU A 452 7.80 -2.94 34.99
#